data_AF-W5NJM2-F1
#
_entry.id   AF-W5NJM2-F1
#
_cell.length_a   1.000
_cell.length_b   1.000
_cell.length_c   1.000
_cell.angle_alpha   90.00
_cell.angle_beta   90.00
_cell.angle_gamma   90.00
#
_symmetry.space_group_name_H-M   'P 1'
#
loop_
_entity.id
_entity.type
_entity.pdbx_description
1 polymer ?
#
loop_
_entity_poly.entity_id
_entity_poly.type
_entity_poly.pdbx_seq_one_letter_code
_entity_poly.pdbx_strand_id
1 'polypeptide(L)'
;MTASRKLAVFRLPPLPTIGEIIRLYNLRAEKQLSQNFLLDMRLTDKIVRQAGGLSNAHVCEVGPGPGGITRSILSAGAADLLVVEKDTRFIPGLQLLAEAAPGKVRIVHGDILTYKMERGFPQKLARKWDDEPPDVHIIGNLPFSVSTPLIIKWLENISNRDGPFVYGRTRLTLTFQKEVAEESAALSAPVRSAGRRRTFLACWVFCNFKHCFSFPPIIAFLLQSEVDVGVVHFTPLVQPQIGQPFKLVEKVVRNVFQFRRKHCRRGIEMLFPEARRLELSEQMLRTADVDPTLRPTELSIPHFRNLSDAYSKLCSDNPGLLAYDFRDELRKKRRSRCIKEEEEELKLKA
;
A
#
# COMPACT_ATOMS: atom_id res chain seq x y z
N MET A 1 -26.23 -1.79 -33.10
CA MET A 1 -25.91 -3.21 -33.35
C MET A 1 -24.75 -3.62 -32.44
N THR A 2 -25.05 -4.21 -31.28
CA THR A 2 -24.06 -4.66 -30.29
C THR A 2 -23.60 -6.06 -30.63
N ALA A 3 -22.46 -6.16 -31.31
CA ALA A 3 -21.81 -7.43 -31.57
C ALA A 3 -21.41 -8.08 -30.23
N SER A 4 -22.10 -9.17 -29.87
CA SER A 4 -21.71 -10.08 -28.80
C SER A 4 -20.34 -10.68 -29.14
N ARG A 5 -19.27 -10.11 -28.57
CA ARG A 5 -17.92 -10.63 -28.72
C ARG A 5 -17.79 -11.91 -27.90
N LYS A 6 -17.63 -13.05 -28.58
CA LYS A 6 -17.26 -14.34 -27.97
C LYS A 6 -15.99 -14.14 -27.13
N LEU A 7 -16.11 -14.23 -25.80
CA LEU A 7 -14.98 -14.38 -24.90
C LEU A 7 -14.19 -15.63 -25.33
N ALA A 8 -12.86 -15.53 -25.41
CA ALA A 8 -12.02 -16.69 -25.69
C ALA A 8 -12.20 -17.70 -24.55
N VAL A 9 -12.84 -18.83 -24.85
CA VAL A 9 -13.07 -19.91 -23.88
C VAL A 9 -11.80 -20.75 -23.81
N PHE A 10 -10.86 -20.35 -22.97
CA PHE A 10 -9.74 -21.21 -22.60
C PHE A 10 -10.25 -22.36 -21.73
N ARG A 11 -9.83 -23.59 -22.01
CA ARG A 11 -10.02 -24.70 -21.06
C ARG A 11 -8.89 -24.66 -20.04
N LEU A 12 -9.09 -23.90 -18.96
CA LEU A 12 -8.12 -23.79 -17.88
C LEU A 12 -8.16 -25.05 -16.99
N PRO A 13 -7.01 -25.49 -16.44
CA PRO A 13 -6.99 -26.57 -15.45
C PRO A 13 -7.83 -26.20 -14.21
N PRO A 14 -8.45 -27.20 -13.55
CA PRO A 14 -9.23 -26.97 -12.35
C PRO A 14 -8.38 -26.30 -11.26
N LEU A 15 -9.04 -25.63 -10.32
CA LEU A 15 -8.36 -25.12 -9.14
C LEU A 15 -7.85 -26.28 -8.29
N PRO A 16 -6.65 -26.16 -7.68
CA PRO A 16 -6.21 -27.09 -6.65
C PRO A 16 -7.24 -27.13 -5.52
N THR A 17 -7.55 -28.35 -5.08
CA THR A 17 -8.36 -28.59 -3.89
C THR A 17 -7.61 -28.14 -2.64
N ILE A 18 -8.36 -27.93 -1.54
CA ILE A 18 -7.76 -27.61 -0.24
C ILE A 18 -6.73 -28.67 0.16
N GLY A 19 -7.03 -29.96 -0.04
CA GLY A 19 -6.11 -31.06 0.27
C GLY A 19 -4.81 -31.02 -0.54
N GLU A 20 -4.87 -30.66 -1.82
CA GLU A 20 -3.67 -30.51 -2.66
C GLU A 20 -2.81 -29.32 -2.22
N ILE A 21 -3.43 -28.20 -1.83
CA ILE A 21 -2.70 -27.05 -1.27
C ILE A 21 -2.02 -27.44 0.04
N ILE A 22 -2.70 -28.19 0.91
CA ILE A 22 -2.12 -28.67 2.18
C ILE A 22 -0.89 -29.54 1.93
N ARG A 23 -0.97 -30.46 0.97
CA ARG A 23 0.14 -31.34 0.57
C ARG A 23 1.29 -30.55 -0.06
N LEU A 24 0.98 -29.59 -0.94
CA LEU A 24 1.96 -28.74 -1.62
C LEU A 24 2.75 -27.89 -0.62
N TYR A 25 2.10 -27.43 0.45
CA TYR A 25 2.79 -26.71 1.51
C TYR A 25 3.53 -27.61 2.50
N ASN A 26 3.41 -28.94 2.36
CA ASN A 26 3.90 -29.93 3.32
C ASN A 26 3.64 -29.47 4.76
N LEU A 27 2.40 -29.03 5.04
CA LEU A 27 1.99 -28.38 6.29
C LEU A 27 2.08 -29.35 7.47
N ARG A 28 3.30 -29.67 7.89
CA ARG A 28 3.64 -29.98 9.27
C ARG A 28 3.55 -28.67 10.03
N ALA A 29 2.34 -28.30 10.47
CA ALA A 29 2.07 -27.33 11.54
C ALA A 29 2.95 -26.05 11.62
N GLU A 30 3.51 -25.53 10.52
CA GLU A 30 4.34 -24.34 10.54
C GLU A 30 3.57 -23.13 10.01
N LYS A 31 3.36 -22.19 10.93
CA LYS A 31 2.66 -20.89 10.81
C LYS A 31 3.27 -19.91 9.79
N GLN A 32 4.09 -20.36 8.84
CA GLN A 32 5.07 -19.48 8.20
C GLN A 32 4.53 -18.59 7.07
N LEU A 33 3.33 -18.84 6.54
CA LEU A 33 2.81 -18.03 5.42
C LEU A 33 1.39 -17.59 5.67
N SER A 34 1.21 -16.39 6.23
CA SER A 34 -0.07 -15.68 6.40
C SER A 34 -0.75 -15.32 5.06
N GLN A 35 -0.95 -16.32 4.19
CA GLN A 35 -1.58 -16.21 2.89
C GLN A 35 -3.02 -16.70 2.99
N ASN A 36 -3.96 -15.84 2.59
CA ASN A 36 -5.37 -16.19 2.46
C ASN A 36 -5.62 -16.62 1.00
N PHE A 37 -5.74 -17.92 0.74
CA PHE A 37 -5.99 -18.41 -0.62
C PHE A 37 -7.46 -18.26 -1.02
N LEU A 38 -7.69 -17.66 -2.19
CA LEU A 38 -9.02 -17.50 -2.76
C LEU A 38 -9.28 -18.65 -3.75
N LEU A 39 -10.09 -19.62 -3.32
CA LEU A 39 -10.48 -20.79 -4.13
C LEU A 39 -11.91 -20.69 -4.66
N ASP A 40 -12.68 -19.68 -4.23
CA ASP A 40 -14.01 -19.40 -4.75
C ASP A 40 -13.93 -18.51 -6.00
N MET A 41 -14.19 -19.10 -7.16
CA MET A 41 -14.21 -18.39 -8.45
C MET A 41 -15.23 -17.25 -8.49
N ARG A 42 -16.36 -17.35 -7.77
CA ARG A 42 -17.36 -16.27 -7.73
C ARG A 42 -16.79 -15.03 -7.06
N LEU A 43 -15.99 -15.22 -6.02
CA LEU A 43 -15.33 -14.13 -5.31
C LEU A 43 -14.21 -13.52 -6.16
N THR A 44 -13.35 -14.34 -6.76
CA THR A 44 -12.25 -13.84 -7.60
C THR A 44 -12.78 -13.11 -8.84
N ASP A 45 -13.86 -13.60 -9.45
CA ASP A 45 -14.58 -12.89 -10.51
C ASP A 45 -15.12 -11.55 -10.02
N LYS A 46 -15.69 -11.52 -8.81
CA LYS A 46 -16.19 -10.28 -8.21
C LYS A 46 -15.06 -9.27 -7.97
N ILE A 47 -13.89 -9.71 -7.51
CA ILE A 47 -12.69 -8.85 -7.35
C ILE A 47 -12.26 -8.28 -8.71
N VAL A 48 -12.13 -9.15 -9.71
CA VAL A 48 -11.70 -8.75 -11.07
C VAL A 48 -12.65 -7.73 -11.69
N ARG A 49 -13.96 -7.89 -11.51
CA ARG A 49 -14.95 -6.90 -11.97
C ARG A 49 -14.76 -5.50 -11.35
N GLN A 50 -14.21 -5.41 -10.13
CA GLN A 50 -13.93 -4.12 -9.50
C GLN A 50 -12.71 -3.41 -10.09
N ALA A 51 -11.81 -4.14 -10.76
CA ALA A 51 -10.67 -3.54 -11.44
C ALA A 51 -11.06 -2.74 -12.70
N GLY A 52 -12.32 -2.88 -13.16
CA GLY A 52 -12.84 -2.25 -14.37
C GLY A 52 -12.86 -3.21 -15.56
N GLY A 53 -13.04 -2.67 -16.77
CA GLY A 53 -13.02 -3.46 -18.00
C GLY A 53 -11.62 -3.95 -18.31
N LEU A 54 -11.38 -5.26 -18.21
CA LEU A 54 -10.09 -5.88 -18.51
C LEU A 54 -9.99 -6.43 -19.95
N SER A 55 -11.00 -6.21 -20.78
CA SER A 55 -10.96 -6.66 -22.18
C SER A 55 -9.84 -5.94 -22.92
N ASN A 56 -8.86 -6.70 -23.42
CA ASN A 56 -7.63 -6.22 -24.03
C ASN A 56 -6.71 -5.39 -23.11
N ALA A 57 -6.93 -5.43 -21.79
CA ALA A 57 -6.06 -4.76 -20.83
C ALA A 57 -4.79 -5.58 -20.55
N HIS A 58 -3.76 -4.91 -20.06
CA HIS A 58 -2.52 -5.51 -19.59
C HIS A 58 -2.55 -5.55 -18.06
N VAL A 59 -2.45 -6.73 -17.48
CA VAL A 59 -2.68 -6.92 -16.05
C VAL A 59 -1.43 -7.46 -15.40
N CYS A 60 -0.95 -6.79 -14.36
CA CYS A 60 0.02 -7.38 -13.46
C CYS A 60 -0.71 -7.94 -12.24
N GLU A 61 -0.67 -9.25 -12.07
CA GLU A 61 -1.11 -9.91 -10.85
C GLU A 61 0.06 -10.07 -9.89
N VAL A 62 -0.16 -9.70 -8.64
CA VAL A 62 0.84 -9.79 -7.58
C VAL A 62 0.47 -10.91 -6.63
N GLY A 63 1.36 -11.89 -6.47
CA GLY A 63 1.17 -13.03 -5.59
C GLY A 63 -0.06 -13.86 -6.00
N PRO A 64 -0.08 -14.45 -7.21
CA PRO A 64 -1.22 -15.22 -7.72
C PRO A 64 -1.54 -16.46 -6.87
N GLY A 65 -0.56 -17.01 -6.14
CA GLY A 65 -0.70 -18.24 -5.35
C GLY A 65 -1.24 -19.40 -6.20
N PRO A 66 -2.36 -20.04 -5.81
CA PRO A 66 -2.97 -21.14 -6.58
C PRO A 66 -3.59 -20.69 -7.93
N GLY A 67 -3.60 -19.38 -8.22
CA GLY A 67 -4.05 -18.82 -9.49
C GLY A 67 -5.57 -18.62 -9.59
N GLY A 68 -6.27 -18.39 -8.48
CA GLY A 68 -7.71 -18.11 -8.50
C GLY A 68 -8.05 -16.79 -9.20
N ILE A 69 -7.35 -15.71 -8.84
CA ILE A 69 -7.48 -14.41 -9.50
C ILE A 69 -6.93 -14.49 -10.93
N THR A 70 -5.80 -15.18 -11.17
CA THR A 70 -5.24 -15.44 -12.51
C THR A 70 -6.29 -15.97 -13.50
N ARG A 71 -7.04 -17.02 -13.13
CA ARG A 71 -8.12 -17.60 -13.95
C ARG A 71 -9.24 -16.59 -14.25
N SER A 72 -9.59 -15.78 -13.26
CA SER A 72 -10.63 -14.77 -13.37
C SER A 72 -10.20 -13.62 -14.31
N ILE A 73 -8.93 -13.20 -14.25
CA ILE A 73 -8.35 -12.20 -15.15
C ILE A 73 -8.34 -12.70 -16.60
N LEU A 74 -7.92 -13.95 -16.82
CA LEU A 74 -7.93 -14.56 -18.15
C LEU A 74 -9.34 -14.65 -18.72
N SER A 75 -10.30 -15.05 -17.88
CA SER A 75 -11.72 -15.14 -18.26
C SER A 75 -12.34 -13.76 -18.56
N ALA A 76 -11.81 -12.69 -17.97
CA ALA A 76 -12.21 -11.31 -18.25
C ALA A 76 -11.65 -10.76 -19.58
N GLY A 77 -10.79 -11.52 -20.27
CA GLY A 77 -10.31 -11.20 -21.62
C GLY A 77 -9.08 -10.28 -21.66
N ALA A 78 -8.20 -10.37 -20.66
CA ALA A 78 -6.93 -9.65 -20.66
C ALA A 78 -6.10 -9.92 -21.94
N ALA A 79 -5.43 -8.90 -22.45
CA ALA A 79 -4.51 -9.02 -23.57
C ALA A 79 -3.26 -9.79 -23.17
N ASP A 80 -2.70 -9.44 -22.01
CA ASP A 80 -1.44 -9.92 -21.45
C ASP A 80 -1.53 -9.87 -19.92
N LEU A 81 -1.15 -10.97 -19.27
CA LEU A 81 -1.18 -11.17 -17.83
C LEU A 81 0.24 -11.51 -17.35
N LEU A 82 0.86 -10.56 -16.66
CA LEU A 82 2.12 -10.75 -15.96
C LEU A 82 1.81 -11.15 -14.51
N VAL A 83 2.26 -12.32 -14.08
CA VAL A 83 2.17 -12.73 -12.67
C VAL A 83 3.54 -12.68 -12.02
N VAL A 84 3.63 -12.08 -10.83
CA VAL A 84 4.85 -12.04 -10.01
C VAL A 84 4.61 -12.86 -8.75
N GLU A 85 5.22 -14.04 -8.69
CA GLU A 85 5.07 -14.99 -7.59
C GLU A 85 6.40 -15.21 -6.89
N LYS A 86 6.41 -15.12 -5.55
CA LYS A 86 7.60 -15.31 -4.73
C LYS A 86 7.77 -16.78 -4.32
N ASP A 87 6.67 -17.50 -4.18
CA ASP A 87 6.67 -18.89 -3.73
C ASP A 87 6.83 -19.86 -4.90
N THR A 88 8.00 -20.51 -4.96
CA THR A 88 8.35 -21.45 -6.04
C THR A 88 7.37 -22.62 -6.17
N ARG A 89 6.66 -22.99 -5.09
CA ARG A 89 5.76 -24.14 -5.09
C ARG A 89 4.53 -23.94 -5.99
N PHE A 90 4.12 -22.69 -6.24
CA PHE A 90 3.01 -22.39 -7.13
C PHE A 90 3.40 -22.26 -8.60
N ILE A 91 4.69 -22.07 -8.90
CA ILE A 91 5.18 -21.86 -10.27
C ILE A 91 4.74 -22.99 -11.22
N PRO A 92 4.82 -24.29 -10.87
CA PRO A 92 4.34 -25.35 -11.75
C PRO A 92 2.84 -25.25 -12.07
N GLY A 93 2.01 -24.91 -11.08
CA GLY A 93 0.57 -24.73 -11.29
C GLY A 93 0.25 -23.52 -12.18
N LEU A 94 1.03 -22.44 -12.04
CA LEU A 94 0.93 -21.27 -12.92
C LEU A 94 1.40 -21.58 -14.34
N GLN A 95 2.43 -22.43 -14.51
CA GLN A 95 2.88 -22.88 -15.83
C GLN A 95 1.80 -23.65 -16.58
N LEU A 96 1.06 -24.54 -15.90
CA LEU A 96 -0.11 -25.20 -16.49
C LEU A 96 -1.19 -24.20 -16.94
N LEU A 97 -1.38 -23.09 -16.20
CA LEU A 97 -2.29 -22.02 -16.64
C LEU A 97 -1.76 -21.27 -17.87
N ALA A 98 -0.45 -21.05 -17.94
CA ALA A 98 0.18 -20.40 -19.10
C ALA A 98 0.12 -21.28 -20.36
N GLU A 99 0.30 -22.59 -20.21
CA GLU A 99 0.13 -23.57 -21.29
C GLU A 99 -1.32 -23.63 -21.77
N ALA A 100 -2.29 -23.54 -20.85
CA ALA A 100 -3.72 -23.52 -21.18
C ALA A 100 -4.19 -22.20 -21.83
N ALA A 101 -3.42 -21.12 -21.67
CA ALA A 101 -3.67 -19.82 -22.29
C ALA A 101 -2.40 -19.29 -23.02
N PRO A 102 -2.02 -19.92 -24.16
CA PRO A 102 -0.77 -19.61 -24.85
C PRO A 102 -0.66 -18.14 -25.23
N GLY A 103 0.50 -17.54 -24.94
CA GLY A 103 0.80 -16.14 -25.27
C GLY A 103 0.07 -15.11 -24.41
N LYS A 104 -0.72 -15.53 -23.41
CA LYS A 104 -1.47 -14.63 -22.52
C LYS A 104 -0.84 -14.46 -21.15
N VAL A 105 -0.20 -15.50 -20.61
CA VAL A 105 0.36 -15.47 -19.25
C VAL A 105 1.88 -15.46 -19.30
N ARG A 106 2.50 -14.54 -18.57
CA ARG A 106 3.93 -14.48 -18.32
C ARG A 106 4.18 -14.59 -16.83
N ILE A 107 5.07 -15.49 -16.45
CA ILE A 107 5.34 -15.80 -15.05
C ILE A 107 6.73 -15.29 -14.70
N VAL A 108 6.81 -14.49 -13.64
CA VAL A 108 8.06 -14.06 -13.04
C VAL A 108 8.12 -14.64 -11.63
N HIS A 109 9.16 -15.44 -11.39
CA HIS A 109 9.52 -15.83 -10.04
C HIS A 109 10.31 -14.70 -9.37
N GLY A 110 9.72 -14.03 -8.39
CA GLY A 110 10.35 -12.89 -7.71
C GLY A 110 9.47 -12.24 -6.65
N ASP A 111 10.09 -11.37 -5.85
CA ASP A 111 9.39 -10.56 -4.85
C ASP A 111 8.89 -9.25 -5.47
N ILE A 112 7.59 -8.98 -5.37
CA ILE A 112 7.01 -7.73 -5.88
C ILE A 112 7.61 -6.48 -5.23
N LEU A 113 8.08 -6.56 -3.99
CA LEU A 113 8.69 -5.44 -3.29
C LEU A 113 10.01 -5.00 -3.94
N THR A 114 10.66 -5.87 -4.72
CA THR A 114 11.92 -5.55 -5.43
C THR A 114 11.78 -5.59 -6.95
N TYR A 115 10.75 -6.27 -7.46
CA TYR A 115 10.49 -6.36 -8.90
C TYR A 115 10.24 -4.98 -9.53
N LYS A 116 10.85 -4.76 -10.70
CA LYS A 116 10.81 -3.51 -11.46
C LYS A 116 9.78 -3.59 -12.58
N MET A 117 8.56 -3.10 -12.33
CA MET A 117 7.43 -3.17 -13.27
C MET A 117 7.57 -2.21 -14.47
N GLU A 118 8.53 -1.28 -14.45
CA GLU A 118 8.82 -0.34 -15.54
C GLU A 118 9.09 -1.05 -16.88
N ARG A 119 9.54 -2.32 -16.82
CA ARG A 119 9.79 -3.18 -17.98
C ARG A 119 8.78 -4.32 -18.11
N GLY A 120 7.74 -4.31 -17.29
CA GLY A 120 6.72 -5.35 -17.26
C GLY A 120 5.86 -5.42 -18.51
N PHE A 121 5.63 -4.28 -19.19
CA PHE A 121 4.80 -4.15 -20.38
C PHE A 121 5.42 -3.22 -21.43
N PRO A 122 4.95 -3.27 -22.70
CA PRO A 122 5.42 -2.37 -23.75
C PRO A 122 5.17 -0.89 -23.43
N GLN A 123 6.18 -0.03 -23.63
CA GLN A 123 6.10 1.42 -23.37
C GLN A 123 5.05 2.15 -24.21
N LYS A 124 4.61 1.58 -25.34
CA LYS A 124 3.51 2.11 -26.15
C LYS A 124 2.16 2.18 -25.40
N LEU A 125 2.03 1.49 -24.26
CA LEU A 125 0.85 1.54 -23.41
C LEU A 125 0.85 2.75 -22.47
N ALA A 126 2.00 3.44 -22.35
CA ALA A 126 2.11 4.60 -21.50
C ALA A 126 1.19 5.73 -22.01
N ARG A 127 0.49 6.36 -21.07
CA ARG A 127 -0.32 7.56 -21.27
C ARG A 127 0.31 8.72 -20.53
N LYS A 128 0.04 9.96 -20.98
CA LYS A 128 0.44 11.13 -20.21
C LYS A 128 -0.30 11.12 -18.87
N TRP A 129 0.29 11.75 -17.85
CA TRP A 129 -0.29 11.74 -16.50
C TRP A 129 -1.71 12.35 -16.46
N ASP A 130 -1.91 13.42 -17.22
CA ASP A 130 -3.16 14.18 -17.25
C ASP A 130 -4.23 13.56 -18.18
N ASP A 131 -3.87 12.54 -18.97
CA ASP A 131 -4.81 11.79 -19.81
C ASP A 131 -5.61 10.77 -18.97
N GLU A 132 -6.53 10.06 -19.62
CA GLU A 132 -7.19 8.88 -19.05
C GLU A 132 -6.17 7.80 -18.60
N PRO A 133 -6.48 7.03 -17.53
CA PRO A 133 -5.59 5.97 -17.07
C PRO A 133 -5.23 4.99 -18.19
N PRO A 134 -4.00 4.46 -18.22
CA PRO A 134 -3.62 3.45 -19.19
C PRO A 134 -4.46 2.18 -19.02
N ASP A 135 -4.51 1.36 -20.08
CA ASP A 135 -5.06 0.00 -20.03
C ASP A 135 -4.09 -0.98 -19.35
N VAL A 136 -3.46 -0.52 -18.27
CA VAL A 136 -2.58 -1.27 -17.37
C VAL A 136 -3.23 -1.30 -15.99
N HIS A 137 -3.40 -2.50 -15.44
CA HIS A 137 -4.02 -2.73 -14.14
C HIS A 137 -3.09 -3.56 -13.27
N ILE A 138 -3.04 -3.25 -11.97
CA ILE A 138 -2.41 -4.10 -10.98
C ILE A 138 -3.49 -4.70 -10.10
N ILE A 139 -3.50 -6.02 -9.96
CA ILE A 139 -4.45 -6.75 -9.13
C ILE A 139 -3.68 -7.64 -8.17
N GLY A 140 -4.07 -7.73 -6.91
CA GLY A 140 -3.36 -8.58 -5.96
C GLY A 140 -4.17 -8.91 -4.72
N ASN A 141 -4.09 -10.17 -4.30
CA ASN A 141 -4.56 -10.60 -3.00
C ASN A 141 -3.36 -10.99 -2.14
N LEU A 142 -2.81 -10.03 -1.40
CA LEU A 142 -1.54 -10.18 -0.73
C LEU A 142 -1.72 -10.42 0.77
N PRO A 143 -0.77 -11.13 1.41
CA PRO A 143 -0.62 -11.11 2.86
C PRO A 143 -0.60 -9.67 3.39
N PHE A 144 -1.26 -9.43 4.51
CA PHE A 144 -1.35 -8.07 5.08
C PHE A 144 0.00 -7.47 5.48
N SER A 145 0.97 -8.34 5.83
CA SER A 145 2.36 -7.96 6.09
C SER A 145 3.09 -7.44 4.84
N VAL A 146 2.62 -7.79 3.64
CA VAL A 146 3.20 -7.37 2.35
C VAL A 146 2.40 -6.23 1.72
N SER A 147 1.06 -6.26 1.82
CA SER A 147 0.21 -5.26 1.16
C SER A 147 0.45 -3.84 1.69
N THR A 148 0.67 -3.69 3.00
CA THR A 148 0.93 -2.39 3.64
C THR A 148 2.25 -1.73 3.21
N PRO A 149 3.43 -2.39 3.29
CA PRO A 149 4.66 -1.80 2.78
C PRO A 149 4.64 -1.60 1.25
N LEU A 150 3.96 -2.48 0.52
CA LEU A 150 3.85 -2.35 -0.94
C LEU A 150 3.06 -1.10 -1.35
N ILE A 151 1.90 -0.83 -0.72
CA ILE A 151 1.15 0.38 -1.05
C ILE A 151 1.92 1.64 -0.69
N ILE A 152 2.65 1.68 0.44
CA ILE A 152 3.50 2.82 0.81
C ILE A 152 4.56 3.07 -0.26
N LYS A 153 5.25 2.01 -0.73
CA LYS A 153 6.22 2.11 -1.83
C LYS A 153 5.57 2.65 -3.10
N TRP A 154 4.39 2.15 -3.46
CA TRP A 154 3.68 2.61 -4.65
C TRP A 154 3.17 4.05 -4.54
N LEU A 155 2.81 4.56 -3.37
CA LEU A 155 2.49 5.98 -3.21
C LEU A 155 3.71 6.87 -3.44
N GLU A 156 4.88 6.44 -2.96
CA GLU A 156 6.13 7.12 -3.29
C GLU A 156 6.37 7.09 -4.80
N ASN A 157 6.12 5.94 -5.45
CA ASN A 157 6.24 5.84 -6.90
C ASN A 157 5.21 6.70 -7.66
N ILE A 158 4.00 6.88 -7.14
CA ILE A 158 2.99 7.80 -7.69
C ILE A 158 3.49 9.24 -7.60
N SER A 159 4.01 9.64 -6.44
CA SER A 159 4.58 10.97 -6.22
C SER A 159 5.72 11.26 -7.19
N ASN A 160 6.58 10.27 -7.45
CA ASN A 160 7.74 10.40 -8.33
C ASN A 160 7.41 10.11 -9.81
N ARG A 161 6.22 9.58 -10.09
CA ARG A 161 5.77 9.11 -11.41
C ARG A 161 6.71 8.05 -12.01
N ASP A 162 7.24 7.17 -11.18
CA ASP A 162 8.15 6.08 -11.56
C ASP A 162 7.52 4.69 -11.25
N GLY A 163 8.29 3.60 -11.34
CA GLY A 163 7.78 2.27 -11.03
C GLY A 163 6.63 1.83 -11.96
N PRO A 164 5.52 1.28 -11.42
CA PRO A 164 4.33 0.97 -12.21
C PRO A 164 3.64 2.18 -12.85
N PHE A 165 4.00 3.39 -12.44
CA PHE A 165 3.35 4.63 -12.83
C PHE A 165 4.06 5.33 -14.00
N VAL A 166 5.14 4.73 -14.53
CA VAL A 166 5.72 5.14 -15.82
C VAL A 166 4.74 5.01 -16.98
N TYR A 167 3.74 4.12 -16.86
CA TYR A 167 2.66 3.98 -17.85
C TYR A 167 1.56 5.04 -17.70
N GLY A 168 1.63 5.90 -16.68
CA GLY A 168 0.59 6.88 -16.33
C GLY A 168 -0.12 6.50 -15.03
N ARG A 169 -1.39 6.91 -14.89
CA ARG A 169 -2.20 6.70 -13.67
C ARG A 169 -2.74 5.26 -13.54
N THR A 170 -1.83 4.27 -13.62
CA THR A 170 -2.11 2.84 -13.50
C THR A 170 -3.01 2.53 -12.30
N ARG A 171 -4.09 1.79 -12.55
CA ARG A 171 -5.12 1.47 -11.55
C ARG A 171 -4.70 0.26 -10.72
N LEU A 172 -5.01 0.29 -9.43
CA LEU A 172 -4.70 -0.80 -8.49
C LEU A 172 -5.99 -1.37 -7.91
N THR A 173 -6.10 -2.69 -7.80
CA THR A 173 -7.17 -3.38 -7.06
C THR A 173 -6.54 -4.38 -6.12
N LEU A 174 -6.55 -4.07 -4.83
CA LEU A 174 -5.80 -4.82 -3.82
C LEU A 174 -6.70 -5.20 -2.65
N THR A 175 -6.32 -6.26 -1.94
CA THR A 175 -6.97 -6.66 -0.70
C THR A 175 -6.20 -6.20 0.53
N PHE A 176 -6.95 -5.80 1.56
CA PHE A 176 -6.43 -5.41 2.88
C PHE A 176 -7.31 -6.01 3.97
N GLN A 177 -6.89 -5.89 5.23
CA GLN A 177 -7.79 -6.13 6.35
C GLN A 177 -9.01 -5.20 6.24
N LYS A 178 -10.19 -5.67 6.65
CA LYS A 178 -11.43 -4.89 6.55
C LYS A 178 -11.32 -3.53 7.22
N GLU A 179 -10.78 -3.44 8.43
CA GLU A 179 -10.59 -2.15 9.11
C GLU A 179 -9.76 -1.18 8.26
N VAL A 180 -8.74 -1.70 7.61
CA VAL A 180 -7.82 -0.97 6.74
C VAL A 180 -8.53 -0.50 5.46
N ALA A 181 -9.40 -1.34 4.90
CA ALA A 181 -10.20 -1.02 3.72
C ALA A 181 -11.37 -0.06 4.03
N GLU A 182 -12.07 -0.25 5.13
CA GLU A 182 -13.19 0.60 5.57
C GLU A 182 -12.71 1.99 5.95
N GLU A 183 -11.52 2.10 6.54
CA GLU A 183 -10.89 3.38 6.79
C GLU A 183 -10.64 4.17 5.50
N SER A 184 -10.29 3.46 4.42
CA SER A 184 -10.14 4.07 3.10
C SER A 184 -11.46 4.64 2.54
N ALA A 185 -12.63 4.29 3.10
CA ALA A 185 -13.93 4.85 2.74
C ALA A 185 -14.44 5.89 3.75
N ALA A 186 -14.13 5.72 5.03
CA ALA A 186 -14.62 6.56 6.13
C ALA A 186 -14.06 8.00 6.14
N LEU A 187 -13.06 8.30 5.30
CA LEU A 187 -12.49 9.64 5.15
C LEU A 187 -13.31 10.57 4.23
N SER A 188 -14.28 10.04 3.48
CA SER A 188 -15.35 10.82 2.83
C SER A 188 -16.47 11.22 3.79
N ALA A 189 -16.50 10.66 5.00
CA ALA A 189 -17.50 10.92 6.03
C ALA A 189 -16.97 11.94 7.08
N PRO A 190 -17.86 12.67 7.80
CA PRO A 190 -17.44 13.67 8.77
C PRO A 190 -16.51 13.12 9.86
N VAL A 191 -15.69 14.03 10.40
CA VAL A 191 -14.43 13.85 11.14
C VAL A 191 -14.46 12.98 12.42
N ARG A 192 -15.57 12.31 12.75
CA ARG A 192 -15.76 11.57 14.01
C ARG A 192 -15.61 10.03 13.92
N SER A 193 -15.16 9.47 12.80
CA SER A 193 -14.90 8.03 12.72
C SER A 193 -13.58 7.65 13.42
N ALA A 194 -13.70 6.92 14.53
CA ALA A 194 -12.58 6.40 15.30
C ALA A 194 -11.84 5.31 14.50
N GLY A 195 -10.88 5.69 13.64
CA GLY A 195 -10.17 4.70 12.81
C GLY A 195 -8.92 5.18 12.08
N ARG A 196 -8.84 6.46 11.69
CA ARG A 196 -7.80 7.00 10.78
C ARG A 196 -6.36 6.60 11.14
N ARG A 197 -5.70 5.72 10.40
CA ARG A 197 -4.30 5.30 10.44
C ARG A 197 -3.45 6.17 9.51
N ARG A 198 -2.17 6.24 9.85
CA ARG A 198 -1.15 7.05 9.15
C ARG A 198 -1.04 6.70 7.67
N THR A 199 -0.99 5.40 7.35
CA THR A 199 -0.74 4.90 5.99
C THR A 199 -1.82 5.34 5.01
N PHE A 200 -3.09 5.24 5.41
CA PHE A 200 -4.21 5.52 4.51
C PHE A 200 -4.37 7.00 4.24
N LEU A 201 -4.07 7.85 5.21
CA LEU A 201 -4.03 9.29 4.97
C LEU A 201 -3.03 9.66 3.85
N ALA A 202 -1.83 9.06 3.86
CA ALA A 202 -0.87 9.28 2.78
C ALA A 202 -1.43 8.77 1.44
N CYS A 203 -2.16 7.65 1.45
CA CYS A 203 -2.80 7.16 0.24
C CYS A 203 -3.76 8.23 -0.36
N TRP A 204 -4.64 8.82 0.46
CA TRP A 204 -5.64 9.83 0.07
C TRP A 204 -5.07 11.08 -0.59
N VAL A 205 -3.82 11.44 -0.26
CA VAL A 205 -3.16 12.59 -0.87
C VAL A 205 -2.91 12.37 -2.37
N PHE A 206 -2.66 11.13 -2.78
CA PHE A 206 -2.18 10.81 -4.12
C PHE A 206 -3.18 10.04 -4.99
N CYS A 207 -4.20 9.40 -4.41
CA CYS A 207 -5.19 8.62 -5.18
C CYS A 207 -6.64 8.97 -4.83
N ASN A 208 -7.55 8.56 -5.71
CA ASN A 208 -8.95 8.32 -5.38
C ASN A 208 -9.11 6.88 -4.86
N PHE A 209 -9.93 6.72 -3.83
CA PHE A 209 -10.14 5.46 -3.10
C PHE A 209 -11.58 5.01 -3.25
N LYS A 210 -11.77 3.75 -3.59
CA LYS A 210 -13.08 3.11 -3.58
C LYS A 210 -12.97 1.79 -2.83
N HIS A 211 -13.56 1.74 -1.63
CA HIS A 211 -13.87 0.48 -0.99
C HIS A 211 -14.98 -0.21 -1.79
N CYS A 212 -14.68 -1.38 -2.35
CA CYS A 212 -15.60 -2.05 -3.24
C CYS A 212 -16.58 -2.93 -2.48
N PHE A 213 -16.05 -3.81 -1.61
CA PHE A 213 -16.80 -4.67 -0.71
C PHE A 213 -15.84 -5.34 0.28
N SER A 214 -16.41 -5.93 1.33
CA SER A 214 -15.69 -6.80 2.28
C SER A 214 -16.27 -8.21 2.25
N PHE A 215 -15.46 -9.19 2.63
CA PHE A 215 -15.85 -10.59 2.75
C PHE A 215 -15.14 -11.24 3.94
N PRO A 216 -15.76 -12.26 4.58
CA PRO A 216 -15.12 -12.96 5.69
C PRO A 216 -13.86 -13.70 5.21
N PRO A 217 -12.91 -13.97 6.11
CA PRO A 217 -11.76 -14.81 5.76
C PRO A 217 -12.27 -16.17 5.26
N ILE A 218 -11.88 -16.54 4.04
CA ILE A 218 -12.24 -17.86 3.49
C ILE A 218 -11.45 -18.89 4.27
N ILE A 219 -12.17 -19.89 4.80
CA ILE A 219 -11.62 -21.00 5.57
C ILE A 219 -10.73 -21.85 4.66
N ALA A 220 -9.45 -21.52 4.57
CA ALA A 220 -8.41 -22.50 4.30
C ALA A 220 -8.00 -23.03 5.67
N PHE A 221 -8.24 -24.32 5.90
CA PHE A 221 -8.21 -25.08 7.15
C PHE A 221 -6.96 -24.92 8.05
N LEU A 222 -5.98 -24.08 7.72
CA LEU A 222 -4.70 -23.98 8.41
C LEU A 222 -4.27 -22.60 8.87
N LEU A 223 -4.82 -21.49 8.37
CA LEU A 223 -4.41 -20.15 8.80
C LEU A 223 -5.58 -19.17 8.72
N GLN A 224 -6.41 -19.15 9.77
CA GLN A 224 -7.42 -18.11 9.89
C GLN A 224 -6.73 -16.78 10.20
N SER A 225 -6.80 -15.81 9.28
CA SER A 225 -6.82 -14.43 9.73
C SER A 225 -8.16 -14.20 10.42
N GLU A 226 -8.18 -13.84 11.70
CA GLU A 226 -9.41 -13.55 12.46
C GLU A 226 -10.19 -12.32 11.94
N VAL A 227 -9.64 -11.64 10.93
CA VAL A 227 -10.13 -10.37 10.42
C VAL A 227 -10.66 -10.56 9.00
N ASP A 228 -11.84 -9.99 8.74
CA ASP A 228 -12.42 -9.85 7.41
C ASP A 228 -11.44 -9.20 6.42
N VAL A 229 -11.64 -9.48 5.13
CA VAL A 229 -10.85 -8.92 4.03
C VAL A 229 -11.67 -7.87 3.29
N GLY A 230 -11.09 -6.72 3.02
CA GLY A 230 -11.68 -5.65 2.21
C GLY A 230 -10.97 -5.49 0.87
N VAL A 231 -11.74 -5.35 -0.20
CA VAL A 231 -11.25 -5.06 -1.56
C VAL A 231 -11.28 -3.55 -1.78
N VAL A 232 -10.14 -2.99 -2.16
CA VAL A 232 -10.00 -1.55 -2.42
C VAL A 232 -9.48 -1.32 -3.83
N HIS A 233 -10.13 -0.41 -4.54
CA HIS A 233 -9.69 0.08 -5.84
C HIS A 233 -9.09 1.48 -5.70
N PHE A 234 -7.93 1.69 -6.32
CA PHE A 234 -7.15 2.91 -6.26
C PHE A 234 -6.96 3.45 -7.68
N THR A 235 -7.18 4.74 -7.85
CA THR A 235 -6.83 5.45 -9.09
C THR A 235 -5.98 6.66 -8.74
N PRO A 236 -4.72 6.76 -9.18
CA PRO A 236 -3.91 7.95 -8.94
C PRO A 236 -4.61 9.23 -9.42
N LEU A 237 -4.47 10.31 -8.65
CA LEU A 237 -5.02 11.62 -8.99
C LEU A 237 -4.17 12.31 -10.05
N VAL A 238 -4.80 13.14 -10.87
CA VAL A 238 -4.10 14.03 -11.80
C VAL A 238 -3.24 15.03 -11.01
N GLN A 239 -3.87 15.72 -10.06
CA GLN A 239 -3.18 16.59 -9.11
C GLN A 239 -3.31 16.02 -7.70
N PRO A 240 -2.18 15.80 -6.98
CA PRO A 240 -2.25 15.36 -5.60
C PRO A 240 -2.88 16.44 -4.73
N GLN A 241 -3.54 16.03 -3.65
CA GLN A 241 -4.14 16.96 -2.70
C GLN A 241 -3.09 17.76 -1.92
N ILE A 242 -1.83 17.33 -1.89
CA ILE A 242 -0.71 18.04 -1.27
C ILE A 242 0.43 18.03 -2.29
N GLY A 243 0.90 19.21 -2.68
CA GLY A 243 1.95 19.39 -3.69
C GLY A 243 3.38 19.19 -3.18
N GLN A 244 3.56 18.57 -2.02
CA GLN A 244 4.86 18.36 -1.39
C GLN A 244 5.39 16.95 -1.68
N PRO A 245 6.72 16.72 -1.66
CA PRO A 245 7.30 15.40 -1.88
C PRO A 245 6.77 14.35 -0.90
N PHE A 246 6.56 13.11 -1.37
CA PHE A 246 6.02 12.01 -0.56
C PHE A 246 6.72 11.87 0.79
N LYS A 247 8.06 11.80 0.83
CA LYS A 247 8.83 11.63 2.07
C LYS A 247 8.56 12.73 3.11
N LEU A 248 8.33 13.97 2.65
CA LEU A 248 8.02 15.08 3.53
C LEU A 248 6.62 14.91 4.13
N VAL A 249 5.62 14.67 3.28
CA VAL A 249 4.23 14.43 3.71
C VAL A 249 4.17 13.23 4.65
N GLU A 250 4.81 12.12 4.27
CA GLU A 250 4.87 10.88 5.05
C GLU A 250 5.51 11.12 6.42
N LYS A 251 6.55 11.97 6.51
CA LYS A 251 7.21 12.35 7.76
C LYS A 251 6.31 13.22 8.65
N VAL A 252 5.66 14.24 8.09
CA VAL A 252 4.72 15.10 8.83
C VAL A 252 3.58 14.25 9.39
N VAL A 253 2.91 13.48 8.52
CA VAL A 253 1.82 12.58 8.88
C VAL A 253 2.26 11.55 9.93
N ARG A 254 3.48 11.01 9.83
CA ARG A 254 4.06 10.08 10.84
C ARG A 254 4.06 10.67 12.23
N ASN A 255 4.65 11.85 12.36
CA ASN A 255 4.92 12.47 13.64
C ASN A 255 3.63 12.95 14.28
N VAL A 256 2.74 13.55 13.49
CA VAL A 256 1.40 13.95 13.94
C VAL A 256 0.61 12.75 14.48
N PHE A 257 0.57 11.61 13.77
CA PHE A 257 -0.19 10.43 14.20
C PHE A 257 0.49 9.56 15.27
N GLN A 258 1.74 9.85 15.65
CA GLN A 258 2.46 9.09 16.66
C GLN A 258 1.71 9.06 18.00
N PHE A 259 1.10 10.18 18.39
CA PHE A 259 0.39 10.33 19.65
C PHE A 259 -1.12 10.53 19.44
N ARG A 260 -1.81 9.49 18.97
CA ARG A 260 -3.26 9.54 18.59
C ARG A 260 -4.19 10.09 19.68
N ARG A 261 -3.85 9.87 20.96
CA ARG A 261 -4.66 10.28 22.12
C ARG A 261 -4.23 11.63 22.71
N LYS A 262 -3.24 12.29 22.14
CA LYS A 262 -2.76 13.62 22.55
C LYS A 262 -3.11 14.64 21.47
N HIS A 263 -3.01 15.92 21.80
CA HIS A 263 -3.14 17.00 20.81
C HIS A 263 -2.03 16.92 19.76
N CYS A 264 -2.32 17.32 18.53
CA CYS A 264 -1.45 17.23 17.36
C CYS A 264 -0.11 17.93 17.57
N ARG A 265 -0.10 19.02 18.37
CA ARG A 265 1.11 19.73 18.79
C ARG A 265 2.18 18.79 19.33
N ARG A 266 1.83 17.78 20.12
CA ARG A 266 2.79 16.81 20.67
C ARG A 266 3.49 15.99 19.59
N GLY A 267 2.78 15.67 18.52
CA GLY A 267 3.36 15.00 17.36
C GLY A 267 4.24 15.94 16.55
N ILE A 268 3.78 17.16 16.30
CA ILE A 268 4.52 18.20 15.55
C ILE A 268 5.84 18.54 16.23
N GLU A 269 5.85 18.63 17.56
CA GLU A 269 7.06 18.83 18.37
C GLU A 269 8.18 17.81 18.08
N MET A 270 7.84 16.60 17.64
CA MET A 270 8.83 15.56 17.31
C MET A 270 9.47 15.75 15.93
N LEU A 271 9.02 16.72 15.13
CA LEU A 271 9.67 17.11 13.86
C LEU A 271 10.91 17.98 14.08
N PHE A 272 11.11 18.49 15.30
CA PHE A 272 12.09 19.52 15.59
C PHE A 272 13.07 19.09 16.70
N PRO A 273 14.37 19.44 16.57
CA PRO A 273 15.38 19.23 17.61
C PRO A 273 14.97 19.88 18.92
N GLU A 274 15.34 19.27 20.05
CA GLU A 274 14.89 19.74 21.36
C GLU A 274 15.21 21.22 21.62
N ALA A 275 16.40 21.68 21.20
CA ALA A 275 16.86 23.05 21.40
C ALA A 275 15.93 24.12 20.79
N ARG A 276 15.22 23.79 19.70
CA ARG A 276 14.32 24.72 18.99
C ARG A 276 12.89 24.21 18.85
N ARG A 277 12.55 23.16 19.62
CA ARG A 277 11.29 22.43 19.49
C ARG A 277 10.08 23.31 19.69
N LEU A 278 10.09 24.13 20.73
CA LEU A 278 8.96 24.98 21.10
C LEU A 278 8.72 26.07 20.03
N GLU A 279 9.78 26.81 19.71
CA GLU A 279 9.80 27.91 18.73
C GLU A 279 9.29 27.43 17.36
N LEU A 280 9.93 26.41 16.79
CA LEU A 280 9.62 25.94 15.43
C LEU A 280 8.24 25.28 15.34
N SER A 281 7.79 24.60 16.40
CA SER A 281 6.44 24.02 16.43
C SER A 281 5.36 25.09 16.43
N GLU A 282 5.54 26.15 17.23
CA GLU A 282 4.59 27.26 17.27
C GLU A 282 4.59 28.03 15.96
N GLN A 283 5.78 28.26 15.38
CA GLN A 283 5.90 28.86 14.04
C GLN A 283 5.18 28.02 12.98
N MET A 284 5.37 26.69 12.98
CA MET A 284 4.72 25.78 12.04
C MET A 284 3.20 25.81 12.18
N LEU A 285 2.68 25.70 13.41
CA LEU A 285 1.24 25.71 13.70
C LEU A 285 0.57 27.03 13.31
N ARG A 286 1.21 28.17 13.61
CA ARG A 286 0.72 29.50 13.22
C ARG A 286 0.73 29.67 11.70
N THR A 287 1.81 29.27 11.04
CA THR A 287 1.93 29.38 9.58
C THR A 287 0.91 28.49 8.86
N ALA A 288 0.64 27.31 9.42
CA ALA A 288 -0.32 26.36 8.87
C ALA A 288 -1.79 26.70 9.18
N ASP A 289 -2.05 27.66 10.07
CA ASP A 289 -3.37 27.99 10.59
C ASP A 289 -4.12 26.75 11.13
N VAL A 290 -3.45 26.00 12.01
CA VAL A 290 -4.00 24.78 12.63
C VAL A 290 -4.08 24.94 14.13
N ASP A 291 -5.27 24.68 14.69
CA ASP A 291 -5.47 24.66 16.14
C ASP A 291 -4.59 23.58 16.80
N PRO A 292 -3.68 23.96 17.72
CA PRO A 292 -2.75 23.04 18.37
C PRO A 292 -3.41 22.01 19.28
N THR A 293 -4.68 22.22 19.65
CA THR A 293 -5.45 21.35 20.54
C THR A 293 -6.20 20.23 19.81
N LEU A 294 -6.30 20.32 18.49
CA LEU A 294 -6.91 19.26 17.68
C LEU A 294 -6.15 17.95 17.84
N ARG A 295 -6.87 16.83 17.89
CA ARG A 295 -6.28 15.50 17.85
C ARG A 295 -5.89 15.14 16.42
N PRO A 296 -4.91 14.26 16.21
CA PRO A 296 -4.52 13.81 14.86
C PRO A 296 -5.69 13.29 14.02
N THR A 297 -6.67 12.63 14.65
CA THR A 297 -7.87 12.13 13.97
C THR A 297 -8.81 13.23 13.51
N GLU A 298 -8.74 14.42 14.11
CA GLU A 298 -9.58 15.58 13.81
C GLU A 298 -9.02 16.43 12.66
N LEU A 299 -7.77 16.21 12.27
CA LEU A 299 -7.13 16.93 11.17
C LEU A 299 -7.68 16.49 9.81
N SER A 300 -7.96 17.47 8.96
CA SER A 300 -8.45 17.29 7.59
C SER A 300 -7.29 17.24 6.58
N ILE A 301 -7.56 16.84 5.33
CA ILE A 301 -6.54 16.92 4.25
C ILE A 301 -6.01 18.35 4.09
N PRO A 302 -6.84 19.42 4.07
CA PRO A 302 -6.34 20.80 4.09
C PRO A 302 -5.39 21.11 5.25
N HIS A 303 -5.66 20.62 6.47
CA HIS A 303 -4.73 20.83 7.59
C HIS A 303 -3.38 20.17 7.32
N PHE A 304 -3.37 18.94 6.78
CA PHE A 304 -2.11 18.27 6.41
C PHE A 304 -1.39 18.93 5.25
N ARG A 305 -2.12 19.52 4.30
CA ARG A 305 -1.54 20.36 3.23
C ARG A 305 -0.79 21.53 3.85
N ASN A 306 -1.49 22.35 4.66
CA ASN A 306 -0.92 23.53 5.27
C ASN A 306 0.28 23.19 6.19
N LEU A 307 0.17 22.12 6.98
CA LEU A 307 1.27 21.65 7.82
C LEU A 307 2.48 21.21 6.98
N SER A 308 2.25 20.51 5.87
CA SER A 308 3.33 20.07 4.99
C SER A 308 4.00 21.26 4.29
N ASP A 309 3.23 22.24 3.83
CA ASP A 309 3.74 23.46 3.20
C ASP A 309 4.55 24.30 4.20
N ALA A 310 4.04 24.49 5.42
CA ALA A 310 4.74 25.19 6.49
C ALA A 310 6.04 24.47 6.87
N TYR A 311 6.02 23.14 6.99
CA TYR A 311 7.22 22.35 7.28
C TYR A 311 8.25 22.41 6.15
N SER A 312 7.80 22.41 4.90
CA SER A 312 8.67 22.55 3.71
C SER A 312 9.40 23.89 3.71
N LYS A 313 8.70 24.99 4.04
CA LYS A 313 9.31 26.31 4.22
C LYS A 313 10.36 26.30 5.33
N LEU A 314 10.04 25.76 6.51
CA LEU A 314 10.99 25.67 7.63
C LEU A 314 12.22 24.81 7.27
N CYS A 315 12.05 23.74 6.51
CA CYS A 315 13.16 22.91 6.05
C CYS A 315 14.07 23.64 5.05
N SER A 316 13.51 24.56 4.26
CA SER A 316 14.28 25.40 3.34
C SER A 316 15.15 26.40 4.11
N ASP A 317 14.61 26.97 5.19
CA ASP A 317 15.33 27.93 6.04
C ASP A 317 16.36 27.26 6.97
N ASN A 318 16.23 25.94 7.22
CA ASN A 318 17.06 25.21 8.19
C ASN A 318 17.54 23.87 7.57
N PRO A 319 18.66 23.89 6.81
CA PRO A 319 19.21 22.70 6.19
C PRO A 319 19.63 21.69 7.28
N GLY A 320 18.88 20.61 7.41
CA GLY A 320 19.05 19.56 8.44
C GLY A 320 17.75 19.09 9.08
N LEU A 321 16.69 19.91 9.08
CA LEU A 321 15.40 19.52 9.65
C LEU A 321 14.77 18.32 8.94
N LEU A 322 14.91 18.22 7.62
CA LEU A 322 14.37 17.10 6.86
C LEU A 322 15.04 15.76 7.24
N ALA A 323 16.33 15.77 7.57
CA ALA A 323 17.09 14.60 7.99
C ALA A 323 16.96 14.27 9.49
N TYR A 324 16.50 15.22 10.31
CA TYR A 324 16.34 15.02 11.76
C TYR A 324 15.33 13.89 12.08
N ASP A 325 15.72 12.99 12.99
CA ASP A 325 14.83 12.00 13.62
C ASP A 325 14.97 12.06 15.15
N PHE A 326 13.87 12.36 15.83
CA PHE A 326 13.84 12.47 17.29
C PHE A 326 14.24 11.17 18.00
N ARG A 327 14.02 10.00 17.37
CA ARG A 327 14.36 8.70 17.97
C ARG A 327 15.86 8.54 18.08
N ASP A 328 16.61 9.06 17.12
CA ASP A 328 18.07 9.01 17.14
C ASP A 328 18.64 9.98 18.17
N GLU A 329 18.04 11.15 18.33
CA GLU A 329 18.35 12.07 19.44
C GLU A 329 18.13 11.40 20.80
N LEU A 330 16.99 10.71 20.98
CA LEU A 330 16.66 9.98 22.21
C LEU A 330 17.67 8.86 22.50
N ARG A 331 18.06 8.10 21.47
CA ARG A 331 19.06 7.02 21.57
C ARG A 331 20.43 7.56 21.97
N LYS A 332 20.88 8.65 21.36
CA LYS A 332 22.14 9.31 21.70
C LYS A 332 22.16 9.76 23.16
N LYS A 333 21.09 10.39 23.63
CA LYS A 333 20.95 10.81 25.03
C LYS A 333 21.00 9.65 26.02
N ARG A 334 20.32 8.55 25.73
CA ARG A 334 20.37 7.35 26.59
C ARG A 334 21.79 6.81 26.70
N ARG A 335 22.52 6.74 25.58
CA ARG A 335 23.94 6.33 25.59
C ARG A 335 24.81 7.29 26.40
N SER A 336 24.65 8.60 26.23
CA SER A 336 25.40 9.59 27.00
C SER A 336 25.10 9.58 28.49
N ARG A 337 23.88 9.20 28.90
CA ARG A 337 23.54 9.02 30.33
C ARG A 337 24.20 7.78 30.91
N CYS A 338 24.14 6.62 30.23
CA CYS A 338 24.84 5.42 30.69
C CYS A 338 26.35 5.65 30.85
N ILE A 339 27.00 6.32 29.89
CA ILE A 339 28.45 6.60 29.99
C ILE A 339 28.76 7.49 31.20
N LYS A 340 27.93 8.51 31.47
CA LYS A 340 28.10 9.37 32.65
C LYS A 340 27.89 8.62 33.96
N GLU A 341 26.90 7.72 34.00
CA GLU A 341 26.64 6.87 35.16
C GLU A 341 27.80 5.90 35.42
N GLU A 342 28.38 5.29 34.36
CA GLU A 342 29.56 4.43 34.44
C GLU A 342 30.82 5.20 34.90
N GLU A 343 31.03 6.42 34.38
CA GLU A 343 32.14 7.29 34.80
C GLU A 343 32.00 7.77 36.25
N GLU A 344 30.79 8.06 36.71
CA GLU A 344 30.52 8.40 38.12
C GLU A 344 30.73 7.18 39.03
N GLU A 345 30.31 5.99 38.62
CA GLU A 345 30.49 4.76 39.40
C GLU A 345 31.98 4.36 39.49
N LEU A 346 32.77 4.59 38.44
CA LEU A 346 34.23 4.41 38.46
C LEU A 346 34.92 5.42 39.38
N LYS A 347 34.45 6.67 39.45
CA LYS A 347 34.98 7.71 40.35
C LYS A 347 34.61 7.49 41.81
N LEU A 348 33.51 6.81 42.10
CA LEU A 348 33.09 6.43 43.46
C LEU A 348 33.83 5.19 43.99
N LYS A 349 34.43 4.39 43.11
CA LYS A 349 35.21 3.19 43.44
C LYS A 349 36.73 3.43 43.49
N ALA A 350 37.18 4.63 43.12
CA ALA A 350 38.56 5.10 43.24
C ALA A 350 38.66 6.08 44.41
#